data_AF-A0A5M9HFY8-F1
#
_entry.id   AF-A0A5M9HFY8-F1
#
_cell.length_a   1.000
_cell.length_b   1.000
_cell.length_c   1.000
_cell.angle_alpha   90.00
_cell.angle_beta   90.00
_cell.angle_gamma   90.00
#
_symmetry.space_group_name_H-M   'P 1'
#
loop_
_entity.id
_entity.type
_entity.pdbx_description
1 polymer ?
#
loop_
_entity_poly.entity_id
_entity_poly.type
_entity_poly.pdbx_seq_one_letter_code
_entity_poly.pdbx_strand_id
1 'polypeptide(L)' 'MEATIRINTDMLGTDFLNGIKEMFPHKTVEITIQSADATDYILSNPAYAQELQERIAEYDKKQETITLKANELL' A
#
# COMPACT_ATOMS: atom_id res chain seq x y z
N MET A 1 -10.88 17.76 2.66
CA MET A 1 -10.51 16.80 1.61
C MET A 1 -9.09 16.40 1.90
N GLU A 2 -8.86 15.11 2.08
CA GLU A 2 -7.52 14.54 2.31
C GLU A 2 -7.00 14.04 0.96
N ALA A 3 -5.78 14.41 0.59
CA ALA A 3 -5.15 13.99 -0.65
C ALA A 3 -3.76 13.44 -0.33
N THR A 4 -3.59 12.14 -0.52
CA THR A 4 -2.30 11.45 -0.31
C THR A 4 -1.55 11.38 -1.63
N ILE A 5 -0.39 12.03 -1.70
CA ILE A 5 0.45 12.07 -2.91
C ILE A 5 1.71 11.24 -2.65
N ARG A 6 1.92 10.17 -3.42
CA ARG A 6 3.13 9.34 -3.35
C ARG A 6 4.06 9.71 -4.49
N ILE A 7 5.25 10.19 -4.14
CA ILE A 7 6.21 10.80 -5.07
C ILE A 7 7.63 10.39 -4.65
N ASN A 8 8.49 10.11 -5.63
CA ASN A 8 9.91 9.88 -5.38
C ASN A 8 10.58 11.20 -4.91
N THR A 9 11.48 11.10 -3.93
CA THR A 9 12.25 12.24 -3.40
C THR A 9 12.99 13.03 -4.48
N ASP A 10 13.44 12.38 -5.56
CA ASP A 10 14.12 13.03 -6.69
C ASP A 10 13.22 14.00 -7.46
N MET A 11 11.90 13.84 -7.33
CA MET A 11 10.91 14.70 -7.97
C MET A 11 10.40 15.81 -7.05
N LEU A 12 10.86 15.88 -5.79
CA LEU A 12 10.52 16.96 -4.85
C LEU A 12 11.30 18.24 -5.23
N GLY A 13 10.93 18.81 -6.37
CA GLY A 13 11.47 20.07 -6.87
C GLY A 13 10.63 21.28 -6.47
N THR A 14 11.13 22.47 -6.81
CA THR A 14 10.44 23.75 -6.58
C THR A 14 9.10 23.81 -7.31
N ASP A 15 9.01 23.19 -8.48
CA ASP A 15 7.78 23.10 -9.28
C ASP A 15 6.67 22.34 -8.57
N PHE A 16 7.01 21.27 -7.83
CA PHE A 16 6.05 20.51 -7.05
C PHE A 16 5.43 21.34 -5.92
N LEU A 17 6.28 22.10 -5.20
CA LEU A 17 5.81 23.01 -4.15
C LEU A 17 4.92 24.12 -4.71
N ASN A 18 5.23 24.63 -5.91
CA ASN A 18 4.40 25.62 -6.58
C ASN A 18 3.04 25.02 -6.97
N GLY A 19 3.01 23.80 -7.50
CA GLY A 19 1.78 23.08 -7.80
C GLY A 19 0.88 22.87 -6.58
N ILE A 20 1.46 22.48 -5.43
CA ILE A 20 0.70 22.35 -4.18
C ILE A 20 0.07 23.69 -3.75
N LYS A 21 0.81 24.79 -3.86
CA LYS A 21 0.30 26.13 -3.50
C LYS A 21 -0.85 26.58 -4.39
N GLU A 22 -0.78 26.26 -5.68
CA GLU A 22 -1.85 26.57 -6.64
C GLU A 22 -3.10 25.69 -6.44
N MET A 23 -2.91 24.41 -6.13
CA MET A 23 -4.02 23.47 -5.88
C MET A 23 -4.74 23.74 -4.55
N PHE A 24 -4.01 24.23 -3.54
CA PHE A 24 -4.54 24.47 -2.19
C PHE A 24 -4.20 25.88 -1.67
N PRO A 25 -4.73 26.95 -2.31
CA PRO A 25 -4.43 28.31 -1.93
C PRO A 25 -4.97 28.62 -0.52
N HIS A 26 -4.15 29.26 0.30
CA HIS A 26 -4.47 29.66 1.67
C HIS A 26 -4.90 28.51 2.61
N LYS A 27 -4.46 27.27 2.33
CA LYS A 27 -4.69 26.11 3.20
C LYS A 27 -3.40 25.66 3.87
N THR A 28 -3.52 25.11 5.07
CA THR A 28 -2.44 24.40 5.74
C THR A 28 -2.33 23.01 5.12
N VAL A 29 -1.13 22.63 4.69
CA VAL A 29 -0.83 21.32 4.10
C VAL A 29 0.05 20.55 5.06
N GLU A 30 -0.35 19.33 5.40
CA GLU A 30 0.47 18.38 6.17
C GLU A 30 1.20 17.47 5.18
N ILE A 31 2.53 17.35 5.33
CA ILE A 31 3.36 16.47 4.50
C ILE A 31 3.88 15.33 5.37
N THR A 32 3.41 14.12 5.08
CA THR A 32 3.82 12.91 5.81
C THR A 32 4.84 12.15 4.98
N ILE A 33 6.09 12.08 5.45
CA ILE A 33 7.17 11.33 4.80
C ILE A 33 7.22 9.95 5.44
N GLN A 34 7.07 8.91 4.63
CA GLN A 34 7.18 7.51 5.05
C GLN A 34 8.17 6.79 4.15
N SER A 35 8.94 5.87 4.72
CA SER A 35 9.77 4.96 3.94
C SER A 35 8.89 4.18 2.96
N ALA A 36 9.28 4.15 1.69
CA ALA A 36 8.54 3.39 0.68
C ALA A 36 8.55 1.88 0.96
N ASP A 37 9.58 1.41 1.66
CA ASP A 37 9.67 0.07 2.19
C ASP A 37 8.98 0.01 3.56
N ALA A 38 7.81 -0.63 3.59
CA ALA A 38 7.06 -0.90 4.82
C ALA A 38 7.42 -2.26 5.42
N THR A 39 8.38 -3.00 4.85
CA THR A 39 8.76 -4.35 5.31
C THR A 39 9.24 -4.30 6.75
N ASP A 40 10.10 -3.33 7.11
CA ASP A 40 10.56 -3.16 8.49
C ASP A 40 9.41 -2.85 9.45
N TYR A 41 8.43 -2.04 9.02
CA TYR A 41 7.24 -1.75 9.82
C TYR A 41 6.37 -3.00 10.01
N ILE A 42 6.14 -3.76 8.94
CA ILE A 42 5.38 -5.01 8.98
C ILE A 42 6.06 -6.02 9.91
N LEU A 43 7.38 -6.18 9.79
CA LEU A 43 8.17 -7.10 10.61
C LEU A 43 8.28 -6.65 12.07
N SER A 44 8.22 -5.35 12.35
CA SER A 44 8.23 -4.82 13.73
C SER A 44 6.96 -5.18 14.53
N ASN A 45 5.86 -5.52 13.85
CA ASN A 45 4.61 -5.95 14.47
C ASN A 45 4.38 -7.47 14.23
N PRO A 46 4.75 -8.34 15.18
CA PRO A 46 4.70 -9.78 14.98
C PRO A 46 3.29 -10.32 14.73
N ALA A 47 2.25 -9.68 15.31
CA ALA A 47 0.87 -10.09 15.07
C ALA A 47 0.43 -9.76 13.63
N TYR A 48 0.82 -8.60 13.12
CA TYR A 48 0.50 -8.18 11.76
C TYR A 48 1.29 -8.98 10.70
N ALA A 49 2.56 -9.28 10.99
CA ALA A 49 3.38 -10.15 10.15
C ALA A 49 2.78 -11.56 10.03
N GLN A 50 2.31 -12.14 11.15
CA GLN A 50 1.70 -13.46 11.16
C GLN A 50 0.40 -13.50 10.33
N GLU A 51 -0.48 -12.50 10.50
CA GLU A 51 -1.72 -12.41 9.72
C GLU A 51 -1.46 -12.34 8.20
N LEU A 52 -0.45 -11.58 7.79
CA LEU A 52 -0.06 -11.50 6.38
C LEU A 52 0.50 -12.82 5.86
N GLN A 53 1.31 -13.53 6.65
CA GLN A 53 1.82 -14.85 6.29
C GLN A 53 0.69 -15.87 6.10
N GLU A 54 -0.30 -15.88 6.99
CA GLU A 54 -1.47 -16.77 6.88
C GLU A 54 -2.25 -16.50 5.59
N ARG A 55 -2.49 -15.23 5.25
CA ARG A 55 -3.17 -14.84 4.00
C ARG A 55 -2.40 -15.22 2.74
N ILE A 56 -1.07 -15.10 2.75
CA ILE A 56 -0.22 -15.54 1.63
C ILE A 56 -0.33 -17.06 1.47
N ALA A 57 -0.23 -17.82 2.55
CA ALA A 57 -0.36 -19.27 2.51
C ALA A 57 -1.74 -19.73 2.01
N GLU A 58 -2.82 -19.06 2.42
CA GLU A 58 -4.17 -19.33 1.89
C GLU A 58 -4.28 -19.03 0.39
N TYR A 59 -3.65 -17.95 -0.07
CA TYR A 59 -3.68 -17.56 -1.48
C TYR A 59 -2.93 -18.56 -2.35
N ASP A 60 -1.72 -18.97 -1.95
CA ASP A 60 -0.93 -19.98 -2.65
C ASP A 60 -1.68 -21.31 -2.73
N LYS A 61 -2.28 -21.74 -1.61
CA LYS A 61 -3.11 -22.94 -1.56
C LYS A 61 -4.32 -22.87 -2.50
N LYS A 62 -4.91 -21.68 -2.70
CA LYS A 62 -6.00 -21.48 -3.66
C LYS A 62 -5.53 -21.52 -5.12
N GLN A 63 -4.29 -21.13 -5.41
CA GLN A 63 -3.73 -21.26 -6.76
C GLN A 63 -3.49 -22.73 -7.14
N GLU A 64 -3.19 -23.58 -6.16
CA GLU A 64 -3.00 -25.03 -6.36
C GLU A 64 -4.33 -25.82 -6.41
N THR A 65 -5.47 -25.20 -6.10
CA THR A 65 -6.76 -25.88 -6.14
C THR A 65 -7.38 -25.88 -7.54
N ILE A 66 -7.73 -27.07 -8.00
CA ILE A 66 -8.53 -27.27 -9.21
C ILE A 66 -9.99 -26.93 -8.86
N THR A 67 -10.58 -25.96 -9.54
CA THR A 67 -12.01 -25.63 -9.37
C THR A 67 -12.84 -26.64 -10.15
N LEU A 68 -13.47 -27.58 -9.46
CA LEU A 68 -14.41 -28.54 -10.04
C LEU A 68 -15.84 -28.11 -9.70
N LYS A 69 -16.75 -28.25 -10.68
CA LYS A 69 -18.18 -28.09 -10.42
C LYS A 69 -18.71 -29.34 -9.74
N ALA A 70 -19.75 -29.20 -8.92
CA ALA A 70 -20.30 -30.32 -8.13
C ALA A 70 -20.75 -31.53 -8.97
N ASN A 71 -21.09 -31.31 -10.25
CA ASN A 71 -21.45 -32.34 -11.23
C ASN A 71 -20.24 -33.03 -11.91
N GLU A 72 -19.02 -32.65 -11.56
CA GLU A 72 -17.75 -33.26 -12.03
C GLU A 72 -17.10 -34.13 -10.94
N LEU A 73 -17.67 -34.16 -9.73
CA LEU A 73 -17.32 -35.13 -8.69
C LEU A 73 -18.17 -36.39 -8.91
N LEU A 74 -17.50 -37.49 -9.22
CA LEU A 74 -18.07 -38.83 -9.45
C LEU A 74 -18.82 -39.38 -8.22
#